data_AF-A0A9W9CDM7-F1
#
_entry.id   AF-A0A9W9CDM7-F1
#
_cell.length_a   1.000
_cell.length_b   1.000
_cell.length_c   1.000
_cell.angle_alpha   90.00
_cell.angle_beta   90.00
_cell.angle_gamma   90.00
#
_symmetry.space_group_name_H-M   'P 1'
#
loop_
_entity.id
_entity.type
_entity.pdbx_description
1 polymer ?
#
loop_
_entity_poly.entity_id
_entity_poly.type
_entity_poly.pdbx_seq_one_letter_code
_entity_poly.pdbx_strand_id
1 'polypeptide(L)'
;MEAYSNLRSSSADTLDKQKEHLKSLKQRLPSDKAAFEKVYKYTFLLGKNAGAKAVPLDSAIAFWELLFTSPLSAVRWTSPNSPWFEWWTEFLNAEWKKSVNKDMWNETLKFAKLTLEDEALSFWDESSSWPSVIDDFVEWVKKEKRPSQENVDEMEE
;
A
#
# COMPACT_ATOMS: atom_id res chain seq x y z
N MET A 1 -15.18 -24.95 -6.61
CA MET A 1 -15.46 -25.24 -8.05
C MET A 1 -15.04 -24.09 -8.98
N GLU A 2 -14.98 -22.84 -8.52
CA GLU A 2 -14.53 -21.67 -9.32
C GLU A 2 -13.01 -21.57 -9.57
N ALA A 3 -12.16 -22.25 -8.79
CA ALA A 3 -10.72 -22.24 -9.03
C ALA A 3 -10.32 -22.95 -10.34
N TYR A 4 -11.11 -23.95 -10.78
CA TYR A 4 -10.83 -24.73 -11.99
C TYR A 4 -11.34 -24.06 -13.27
N SER A 5 -12.30 -23.13 -13.19
CA SER A 5 -12.83 -22.44 -14.38
C SER A 5 -11.87 -21.36 -14.89
N ASN A 6 -11.10 -20.73 -14.01
CA ASN A 6 -10.16 -19.66 -14.39
C ASN A 6 -8.85 -20.19 -15.00
N LEU A 7 -8.46 -21.45 -14.72
CA LEU A 7 -7.30 -22.05 -15.39
C LEU A 7 -7.56 -22.41 -16.85
N ARG A 8 -8.82 -22.67 -17.23
CA ARG A 8 -9.20 -23.04 -18.61
C ARG A 8 -9.29 -21.87 -19.59
N SER A 9 -9.30 -20.62 -19.11
CA SER A 9 -9.34 -19.46 -20.01
C SER A 9 -7.95 -19.02 -20.48
N SER A 10 -6.90 -19.37 -19.74
CA SER A 10 -5.53 -19.34 -20.24
C SER A 10 -5.25 -20.69 -20.90
N SER A 11 -4.80 -20.74 -22.15
CA SER A 11 -4.47 -21.99 -22.87
C SER A 11 -3.25 -22.74 -22.30
N ALA A 12 -2.99 -22.61 -20.99
CA ALA A 12 -1.85 -23.12 -20.24
C ALA A 12 -2.15 -24.47 -19.56
N ASP A 13 -2.63 -25.43 -20.35
CA ASP A 13 -3.01 -26.77 -19.87
C ASP A 13 -1.80 -27.69 -19.60
N THR A 14 -0.57 -27.18 -19.73
CA THR A 14 0.66 -27.92 -19.44
C THR A 14 1.55 -27.11 -18.50
N LEU A 15 2.41 -27.82 -17.73
CA LEU A 15 3.35 -27.19 -16.82
C LEU A 15 4.26 -26.16 -17.51
N ASP A 16 4.69 -26.45 -18.74
CA ASP A 16 5.58 -25.54 -19.47
C ASP A 16 4.85 -24.26 -19.90
N LYS A 17 3.60 -24.36 -20.37
CA LYS A 17 2.80 -23.18 -20.66
C LYS A 17 2.47 -22.36 -19.41
N GLN A 18 2.30 -23.02 -18.26
CA GLN A 18 2.14 -22.31 -16.98
C GLN A 18 3.40 -21.55 -16.59
N LYS A 19 4.59 -22.16 -16.75
CA LYS A 19 5.88 -21.48 -16.51
C LYS A 19 6.07 -20.28 -17.44
N GLU A 20 5.77 -20.43 -18.72
CA GLU A 20 5.83 -19.34 -19.71
C GLU A 20 4.86 -18.22 -19.36
N HIS A 21 3.63 -18.55 -18.96
CA HIS A 21 2.64 -17.59 -18.52
C HIS A 21 3.12 -16.82 -17.28
N LEU A 22 3.67 -17.52 -16.27
CA LEU A 22 4.24 -16.88 -15.08
C LEU A 22 5.42 -15.96 -15.43
N LYS A 23 6.27 -16.36 -16.38
CA LYS A 23 7.38 -15.51 -16.87
C LYS A 23 6.84 -14.23 -17.51
N SER A 24 5.82 -14.35 -18.37
CA SER A 24 5.13 -13.22 -19.00
C SER A 24 4.50 -12.30 -17.96
N LEU A 25 3.80 -12.85 -16.95
CA LEU A 25 3.23 -12.07 -15.85
C LEU A 25 4.31 -11.30 -15.09
N LYS A 26 5.41 -11.94 -14.71
CA LYS A 26 6.52 -11.27 -13.99
C LYS A 26 7.10 -10.10 -14.78
N GLN A 27 7.16 -10.19 -16.10
CA GLN A 27 7.65 -9.10 -16.96
C GLN A 27 6.65 -7.95 -17.07
N ARG A 28 5.35 -8.24 -17.04
CA ARG A 28 4.28 -7.27 -17.33
C ARG A 28 3.70 -6.61 -16.09
N LEU A 29 3.69 -7.31 -14.94
CA LEU A 29 3.15 -6.80 -13.67
C LEU A 29 3.79 -5.49 -13.19
N PRO A 30 5.12 -5.28 -13.29
CA PRO A 30 5.74 -4.02 -12.84
C PRO A 30 5.21 -2.76 -13.55
N SER A 31 4.62 -2.89 -14.74
CA SER A 31 4.08 -1.75 -15.49
C SER A 31 2.55 -1.74 -15.58
N ASP A 32 1.88 -2.81 -15.16
CA ASP A 32 0.42 -2.95 -15.23
C ASP A 32 -0.27 -2.43 -13.97
N LYS A 33 -0.43 -1.09 -13.90
CA LYS A 33 -1.10 -0.41 -12.77
C LYS A 33 -2.54 -0.90 -12.53
N ALA A 34 -3.26 -1.27 -13.60
CA ALA A 34 -4.64 -1.73 -13.50
C ALA A 34 -4.73 -3.13 -12.90
N ALA A 35 -3.82 -4.04 -13.29
CA ALA A 35 -3.70 -5.35 -12.64
C ALA A 35 -3.26 -5.21 -11.19
N PHE A 36 -2.28 -4.34 -10.90
CA PHE A 36 -1.84 -4.07 -9.53
C PHE A 36 -2.99 -3.63 -8.64
N GLU A 37 -3.83 -2.68 -9.07
CA GLU A 37 -4.97 -2.21 -8.28
C GLU A 37 -6.00 -3.31 -8.00
N LYS A 38 -6.24 -4.21 -8.97
CA LYS A 38 -7.11 -5.38 -8.77
C LYS A 38 -6.52 -6.34 -7.73
N VAL A 39 -5.22 -6.64 -7.83
CA VAL A 39 -4.51 -7.48 -6.86
C VAL A 39 -4.56 -6.84 -5.47
N TYR A 40 -4.22 -5.57 -5.36
CA TYR A 40 -4.23 -4.80 -4.11
C TYR A 40 -5.59 -4.85 -3.41
N LYS A 41 -6.68 -4.57 -4.14
CA LYS A 41 -8.05 -4.59 -3.59
C LYS A 41 -8.47 -6.01 -3.19
N TYR A 42 -8.04 -7.02 -3.94
CA TYR A 42 -8.35 -8.42 -3.62
C TYR A 42 -7.59 -8.90 -2.38
N THR A 43 -6.34 -8.47 -2.18
CA THR A 43 -5.51 -8.85 -1.03
C THR A 43 -6.17 -8.50 0.32
N PHE A 44 -6.95 -7.42 0.40
CA PHE A 44 -7.76 -7.10 1.59
C PHE A 44 -8.67 -8.28 2.01
N LEU A 45 -9.25 -8.99 1.04
CA LEU A 45 -10.12 -10.14 1.30
C LEU A 45 -9.35 -11.36 1.81
N LEU A 46 -8.05 -11.45 1.51
CA LEU A 46 -7.15 -12.50 1.98
C LEU A 46 -6.63 -12.21 3.39
N GLY A 47 -6.42 -10.93 3.73
CA GLY A 47 -5.90 -10.55 5.05
C GLY A 47 -6.93 -10.53 6.17
N LYS A 48 -8.23 -10.50 5.84
CA LYS A 48 -9.30 -10.53 6.85
C LYS A 48 -9.56 -11.96 7.34
N ASN A 49 -9.80 -12.09 8.64
CA ASN A 49 -10.34 -13.34 9.20
C ASN A 49 -11.76 -13.61 8.69
N ALA A 50 -12.19 -14.87 8.73
CA ALA A 50 -13.56 -15.23 8.35
C ALA A 50 -14.58 -14.44 9.18
N GLY A 51 -15.52 -13.77 8.51
CA GLY A 51 -16.54 -12.91 9.16
C GLY A 51 -16.06 -11.51 9.59
N ALA A 52 -14.75 -11.22 9.57
CA ALA A 52 -14.23 -9.90 9.94
C ALA A 52 -14.44 -8.86 8.83
N LYS A 53 -14.67 -7.61 9.23
CA LYS A 53 -14.78 -6.44 8.33
C LYS A 53 -13.48 -5.66 8.17
N ALA A 54 -12.44 -6.04 8.92
CA ALA A 54 -11.14 -5.39 8.95
C ALA A 54 -10.01 -6.43 8.99
N VAL A 55 -8.82 -6.00 8.55
CA VAL A 55 -7.58 -6.76 8.55
C VAL A 55 -6.79 -6.41 9.82
N PRO A 56 -6.30 -7.40 10.60
CA PRO A 56 -5.38 -7.11 11.71
C PRO A 56 -4.16 -6.32 11.25
N LEU A 57 -3.65 -5.41 12.08
CA LEU A 57 -2.58 -4.48 11.65
C LEU A 57 -1.34 -5.20 11.14
N ASP A 58 -0.84 -6.20 11.87
CA ASP A 58 0.35 -6.98 11.49
C ASP A 58 0.19 -7.64 10.13
N SER A 59 -1.00 -8.20 9.85
CA SER A 59 -1.32 -8.78 8.55
C SER A 59 -1.36 -7.71 7.45
N ALA A 60 -1.94 -6.53 7.75
CA ALA A 60 -2.00 -5.43 6.78
C ALA A 60 -0.60 -4.95 6.40
N ILE A 61 0.27 -4.75 7.39
CA ILE A 61 1.68 -4.36 7.19
C ILE A 61 2.41 -5.41 6.35
N ALA A 62 2.30 -6.70 6.68
CA ALA A 62 2.95 -7.76 5.91
C ALA A 62 2.48 -7.82 4.45
N PHE A 63 1.18 -7.63 4.19
CA PHE A 63 0.69 -7.56 2.81
C PHE A 63 1.14 -6.30 2.08
N TRP A 64 1.14 -5.15 2.75
CA TRP A 64 1.64 -3.91 2.15
C TRP A 64 3.14 -3.98 1.87
N GLU A 65 3.93 -4.64 2.71
CA GLU A 65 5.35 -4.89 2.44
C GLU A 65 5.52 -5.63 1.12
N LEU A 66 4.80 -6.73 0.93
CA LEU A 66 4.81 -7.47 -0.33
C LEU A 66 4.34 -6.62 -1.52
N LEU A 67 3.26 -5.84 -1.33
CA LEU A 67 2.64 -5.05 -2.39
C LEU A 67 3.45 -3.82 -2.78
N PHE A 68 4.17 -3.18 -1.86
CA PHE A 68 4.85 -1.90 -2.10
C PHE A 68 6.36 -2.00 -2.25
N THR A 69 6.99 -3.12 -1.85
CA THR A 69 8.46 -3.26 -1.94
C THR A 69 8.91 -4.22 -3.04
N SER A 70 8.04 -5.15 -3.46
CA SER A 70 8.36 -6.16 -4.46
C SER A 70 8.80 -5.54 -5.80
N PRO A 71 9.81 -6.11 -6.49
CA PRO A 71 10.20 -5.69 -7.83
C PRO A 71 9.10 -5.96 -8.87
N LEU A 72 8.11 -6.79 -8.53
CA LEU A 72 6.95 -7.07 -9.38
C LEU A 72 5.81 -6.05 -9.18
N SER A 73 5.95 -5.13 -8.23
CA SER A 73 4.93 -4.13 -7.95
C SER A 73 4.97 -2.98 -8.96
N ALA A 74 3.79 -2.58 -9.42
CA ALA A 74 3.62 -1.38 -10.24
C ALA A 74 3.59 -0.08 -9.41
N VAL A 75 3.42 -0.19 -8.09
CA VAL A 75 3.47 0.94 -7.15
C VAL A 75 4.48 0.59 -6.08
N ARG A 76 5.71 1.07 -6.26
CA ARG A 76 6.74 0.98 -5.23
C ARG A 76 6.66 2.23 -4.38
N TRP A 77 6.16 2.12 -3.16
CA TRP A 77 5.85 3.28 -2.32
C TRP A 77 7.10 3.80 -1.60
N THR A 78 8.02 4.32 -2.40
CA THR A 78 9.28 4.93 -1.98
C THR A 78 9.75 5.88 -3.08
N SER A 79 10.39 6.98 -2.68
CA SER A 79 11.05 7.93 -3.56
C SER A 79 12.50 8.18 -3.11
N PRO A 80 13.31 8.97 -3.83
CA PRO A 80 14.69 9.27 -3.43
C PRO A 80 14.82 9.93 -2.06
N ASN A 81 13.86 10.77 -1.67
CA ASN A 81 13.92 11.53 -0.42
C ASN A 81 12.99 10.99 0.67
N SER A 82 12.07 10.09 0.30
CA SER A 82 10.97 9.68 1.17
C SER A 82 10.73 8.18 1.04
N PRO A 83 11.27 7.34 1.96
CA PRO A 83 10.93 5.93 2.05
C PRO A 83 9.52 5.76 2.64
N TRP A 84 8.50 6.20 1.90
CA TRP A 84 7.13 6.36 2.38
C TRP A 84 6.54 5.13 3.06
N PHE A 85 6.76 3.93 2.51
CA PHE A 85 6.27 2.71 3.12
C PHE A 85 6.93 2.39 4.47
N GLU A 86 8.22 2.69 4.62
CA GLU A 86 8.94 2.50 5.89
C GLU A 86 8.37 3.46 6.94
N TRP A 87 8.20 4.74 6.57
CA TRP A 87 7.57 5.76 7.42
C TRP A 87 6.14 5.39 7.82
N TRP A 88 5.33 4.91 6.88
CA TRP A 88 3.97 4.46 7.14
C TRP A 88 3.94 3.29 8.15
N THR A 89 4.85 2.33 7.97
CA THR A 89 4.96 1.17 8.86
C THR A 89 5.41 1.60 10.26
N GLU A 90 6.37 2.52 10.36
CA GLU A 90 6.83 3.08 11.63
C GLU A 90 5.70 3.79 12.38
N PHE A 91 5.01 4.72 11.69
CA PHE A 91 3.86 5.45 12.24
C PHE A 91 2.75 4.51 12.74
N LEU A 92 2.34 3.54 11.91
CA LEU A 92 1.25 2.64 12.27
C LEU A 92 1.57 1.80 13.52
N ASN A 93 2.82 1.38 13.67
CA ASN A 93 3.29 0.62 14.83
C ASN A 93 3.46 1.50 16.07
N ALA A 94 3.81 2.78 15.91
CA ALA A 94 3.99 3.71 17.02
C ALA A 94 2.65 4.24 17.56
N GLU A 95 1.78 4.75 16.68
CA GLU A 95 0.66 5.62 17.06
C GLU A 95 -0.72 5.01 16.77
N TRP A 96 -0.91 4.31 15.65
CA TRP A 96 -2.24 3.82 15.26
C TRP A 96 -2.68 2.56 16.01
N LYS A 97 -1.90 1.47 15.94
CA LYS A 97 -2.12 0.17 16.63
C LYS A 97 -3.54 -0.45 16.50
N LYS A 98 -4.35 -0.04 15.51
CA LYS A 98 -5.71 -0.56 15.26
C LYS A 98 -5.79 -1.36 13.95
N SER A 99 -6.83 -2.18 13.81
CA SER A 99 -7.12 -2.92 12.58
C SER A 99 -7.44 -1.99 11.40
N VAL A 100 -7.16 -2.45 10.18
CA VAL A 100 -7.35 -1.72 8.92
C VAL A 100 -8.69 -2.10 8.29
N ASN A 101 -9.61 -1.15 8.16
CA ASN A 101 -10.88 -1.36 7.46
C ASN A 101 -10.71 -1.21 5.93
N LYS A 102 -11.76 -1.54 5.16
CA LYS A 102 -11.70 -1.51 3.69
C LYS A 102 -11.46 -0.11 3.11
N ASP A 103 -12.00 0.90 3.78
CA ASP A 103 -11.91 2.30 3.33
C ASP A 103 -10.47 2.82 3.47
N MET A 104 -9.91 2.74 4.67
CA MET A 104 -8.50 2.98 4.96
C MET A 104 -7.59 2.23 3.98
N TRP A 105 -7.83 0.93 3.76
CA TRP A 105 -7.04 0.14 2.80
C TRP A 105 -7.03 0.75 1.41
N ASN A 106 -8.19 1.15 0.87
CA ASN A 106 -8.25 1.71 -0.48
C ASN A 106 -7.64 3.12 -0.54
N GLU A 107 -7.89 3.95 0.46
CA GLU A 107 -7.35 5.32 0.52
C GLU A 107 -5.82 5.29 0.69
N THR A 108 -5.24 4.32 1.42
CA THR A 108 -3.78 4.14 1.48
C THR A 108 -3.16 3.95 0.09
N LEU A 109 -3.78 3.17 -0.81
CA LEU A 109 -3.27 3.04 -2.18
C LEU A 109 -3.34 4.35 -2.96
N LYS A 110 -4.46 5.07 -2.84
CA LYS A 110 -4.65 6.35 -3.53
C LYS A 110 -3.63 7.37 -3.03
N PHE A 111 -3.49 7.49 -1.72
CA PHE A 111 -2.50 8.33 -1.06
C PHE A 111 -1.08 7.96 -1.52
N ALA A 112 -0.74 6.66 -1.51
CA ALA A 112 0.57 6.19 -1.98
C ALA A 112 0.88 6.64 -3.42
N LYS A 113 -0.08 6.50 -4.34
CA LYS A 113 0.08 6.98 -5.73
C LYS A 113 0.31 8.50 -5.78
N LEU A 114 -0.47 9.29 -5.04
CA LEU A 114 -0.35 10.75 -5.02
C LEU A 114 0.98 11.22 -4.42
N THR A 115 1.47 10.59 -3.34
CA THR A 115 2.79 10.93 -2.74
C THR A 115 3.97 10.64 -3.67
N LEU A 116 3.82 9.71 -4.62
CA LEU A 116 4.84 9.42 -5.64
C LEU A 116 4.80 10.41 -6.81
N GLU A 117 3.66 11.09 -7.02
CA GLU A 117 3.50 12.14 -8.02
C GLU A 117 3.89 13.51 -7.47
N ASP A 118 3.60 13.75 -6.18
CA ASP A 118 3.94 14.97 -5.46
C ASP A 118 4.41 14.65 -4.03
N GLU A 119 5.73 14.69 -3.84
CA GLU A 119 6.34 14.46 -2.53
C GLU A 119 6.07 15.59 -1.53
N ALA A 120 5.69 16.78 -1.97
CA ALA A 120 5.41 17.92 -1.10
C ALA A 120 4.02 17.83 -0.44
N LEU A 121 3.21 16.82 -0.79
CA LEU A 121 1.86 16.59 -0.27
C LEU A 121 0.88 17.73 -0.56
N SER A 122 1.07 18.47 -1.67
CA SER A 122 0.24 19.63 -2.03
C SER A 122 -1.20 19.25 -2.39
N PHE A 123 -1.45 17.95 -2.65
CA PHE A 123 -2.78 17.39 -2.88
C PHE A 123 -3.58 17.14 -1.58
N TRP A 124 -2.94 17.19 -0.42
CA TRP A 124 -3.55 16.91 0.87
C TRP A 124 -3.89 18.21 1.59
N ASP A 125 -5.08 18.24 2.17
CA ASP A 125 -5.53 19.24 3.13
C ASP A 125 -6.37 18.56 4.21
N GLU A 126 -6.36 19.09 5.44
CA GLU A 126 -7.11 18.53 6.59
C GLU A 126 -8.64 18.60 6.41
N SER A 127 -9.12 19.43 5.48
CA SER A 127 -10.55 19.55 5.18
C SER A 127 -11.05 18.49 4.19
N SER A 128 -10.13 17.74 3.60
CA SER A 128 -10.41 16.68 2.64
C SER A 128 -10.97 15.45 3.35
N SER A 129 -11.72 14.64 2.62
CA SER A 129 -12.36 13.44 3.16
C SER A 129 -11.42 12.23 3.27
N TRP A 130 -10.17 12.45 3.71
CA TRP A 130 -9.26 11.35 3.99
C TRP A 130 -9.67 10.63 5.30
N PRO A 131 -9.33 9.35 5.46
CA PRO A 131 -9.43 8.70 6.77
C PRO A 131 -8.46 9.36 7.75
N SER A 132 -8.88 9.57 8.99
CA SER A 132 -8.08 10.29 10.00
C SER A 132 -6.65 9.77 10.16
N VAL A 133 -6.43 8.46 10.00
CA VAL A 133 -5.09 7.84 10.05
C VAL A 133 -4.12 8.35 8.97
N ILE A 134 -4.63 8.84 7.84
CA ILE A 134 -3.83 9.49 6.81
C ILE A 134 -3.50 10.92 7.25
N ASP A 135 -4.44 11.64 7.85
CA ASP A 135 -4.20 12.98 8.38
C ASP A 135 -3.16 12.93 9.51
N ASP A 136 -3.36 12.05 10.48
CA ASP A 136 -2.41 11.74 11.57
C ASP A 136 -1.02 11.40 11.01
N PHE A 137 -0.94 10.62 9.92
CA PHE A 137 0.33 10.28 9.29
C PHE A 137 1.02 11.48 8.64
N VAL A 138 0.27 12.37 7.98
CA VAL A 138 0.84 13.57 7.37
C VAL A 138 1.39 14.49 8.44
N GLU A 139 0.68 14.67 9.55
CA GLU A 139 1.16 15.41 10.72
C GLU A 139 2.43 14.79 11.29
N TRP A 140 2.43 13.46 11.48
CA TRP A 140 3.60 12.72 11.95
C TRP A 140 4.81 12.87 11.02
N VAL A 141 4.63 12.82 9.70
CA VAL A 141 5.73 13.04 8.73
C VAL A 141 6.29 14.45 8.85
N LYS A 142 5.44 15.47 8.94
CA LYS A 142 5.88 16.88 9.11
C LYS A 142 6.63 17.10 10.41
N LYS A 143 6.27 16.38 11.47
CA LYS A 143 6.92 16.49 12.78
C LYS A 143 8.22 15.70 12.85
N GLU A 144 8.20 14.40 12.51
CA GLU A 144 9.29 13.47 12.84
C GLU A 144 10.26 13.22 11.67
N LYS A 145 9.82 13.43 10.42
CA LYS A 145 10.63 13.12 9.22
C LYS A 145 11.03 14.36 8.43
N ARG A 146 10.25 15.43 8.53
CA ARG A 146 10.48 16.70 7.84
C ARG A 146 10.23 17.89 8.76
N PRO A 147 10.90 17.95 9.94
CA PRO A 147 10.69 19.04 10.88
C PRO A 147 10.96 20.39 10.19
N SER A 148 10.03 21.32 10.31
CA SER A 148 10.28 22.73 10.03
C SER A 148 11.24 23.28 11.08
N GLN A 149 11.94 24.39 10.78
CA GLN A 149 12.84 25.04 11.74
C GLN A 149 12.11 25.40 13.06
N GLU A 150 10.83 25.78 12.99
CA GLU A 150 9.99 26.06 14.17
C GLU A 150 9.77 24.82 15.06
N ASN A 151 9.66 23.62 14.49
CA ASN A 151 9.46 22.38 15.26
C ASN A 151 10.74 21.90 15.96
N VAL A 152 11.92 22.31 15.48
CA VAL A 152 13.21 21.96 16.10
C VAL A 152 13.41 22.76 17.39
N ASP A 153 13.04 24.04 17.38
CA ASP A 153 13.17 24.92 18.55
C ASP A 153 12.26 24.48 19.72
N GLU A 154 11.06 23.95 19.46
CA GLU A 154 10.17 23.41 20.51
C GLU A 154 10.61 22.05 21.08
N MET A 155 11.42 21.27 20.36
CA MET A 155 11.93 19.98 20.82
C MET A 155 13.19 20.08 21.69
N GLU A 156 13.87 21.23 21.67
CA GLU A 156 15.10 21.49 22.44
C GLU A 156 14.86 22.18 23.80
N GLU A 157 13.62 22.52 24.15
CA GLU A 157 13.19 23.02 25.48
C GLU A 157 12.64 21.90 26.40
#